data_AF-A0A6V7JII4-F1
#
_entry.id   AF-A0A6V7JII4-F1
#
_cell.length_a   1.000
_cell.length_b   1.000
_cell.length_c   1.000
_cell.angle_alpha   90.00
_cell.angle_beta   90.00
_cell.angle_gamma   90.00
#
_symmetry.space_group_name_H-M   'P 1'
#
loop_
_entity.id
_entity.type
_entity.pdbx_description
1 polymer ?
#
loop_
_entity_poly.entity_id
_entity_poly.type
_entity_poly.pdbx_seq_one_letter_code
_entity_poly.pdbx_strand_id
1 'polypeptide(L)'
;RVEHIHNNLVSLIPSHGFRSCLTIIDRYVKYPEAVLLQDTSMETVVRTLLYHWILRLGIPLRITFDHGASFLSTTFPELADVLGSKRINTTPFNSAGWGRRGVSPIAQRGASVPWK
;
A
#
# COMPACT_ATOMS: atom_id res chain seq x y z
N ARG A 1 -13.91 -12.75 -13.23
CA ARG A 1 -13.53 -11.38 -13.64
C ARG A 1 -13.07 -10.65 -12.38
N VAL A 2 -11.93 -9.96 -12.42
CA VAL A 2 -11.44 -9.19 -11.26
C VAL A 2 -12.34 -7.97 -11.06
N GLU A 3 -12.91 -7.82 -9.88
CA GLU A 3 -13.82 -6.69 -9.59
C GLU A 3 -13.09 -5.50 -8.99
N HIS A 4 -12.29 -5.74 -7.96
CA HIS A 4 -11.67 -4.65 -7.21
C HIS A 4 -10.31 -5.06 -6.70
N ILE A 5 -9.29 -4.33 -7.14
CA ILE A 5 -7.94 -4.46 -6.62
C ILE A 5 -7.59 -3.30 -5.71
N HIS A 6 -6.80 -3.62 -4.70
CA HIS A 6 -6.29 -2.67 -3.75
C HIS A 6 -4.77 -2.72 -3.78
N ASN A 7 -4.18 -1.57 -4.07
CA ASN A 7 -2.76 -1.41 -4.30
C ASN A 7 -2.18 -0.58 -3.16
N ASN A 8 -1.05 -1.00 -2.63
CA ASN A 8 -0.33 -0.25 -1.62
C ASN A 8 1.16 -0.32 -1.87
N LEU A 9 1.86 0.77 -1.59
CA LEU A 9 3.31 0.86 -1.73
C LEU A 9 3.94 0.90 -0.34
N VAL A 10 4.80 -0.06 -0.05
CA VAL A 10 5.47 -0.21 1.24
C VAL A 10 6.93 0.17 1.06
N SER A 11 7.40 1.17 1.82
CA SER A 11 8.81 1.51 1.90
C SER A 11 9.57 0.42 2.65
N LEU A 12 10.70 -0.04 2.10
CA LEU A 12 11.53 -1.10 2.67
C LEU A 12 12.87 -0.53 3.16
N ILE A 13 13.53 -1.27 4.05
CA ILE A 13 14.95 -1.06 4.32
C ILE A 13 15.71 -1.42 3.03
N PRO A 14 16.49 -0.49 2.45
CA PRO A 14 17.13 -0.73 1.16
C PRO A 14 18.01 -1.98 1.19
N SER A 15 17.76 -2.91 0.27
CA SER A 15 18.53 -4.15 0.13
C SER A 15 18.63 -4.51 -1.35
N HIS A 16 19.85 -4.80 -1.82
CA HIS A 16 20.14 -5.14 -3.22
C HIS A 16 19.53 -4.15 -4.25
N GLY A 17 19.47 -2.87 -3.91
CA GLY A 17 18.92 -1.82 -4.78
C GLY A 17 17.40 -1.69 -4.76
N PHE A 18 16.67 -2.56 -4.04
CA PHE A 18 15.23 -2.45 -3.83
C PHE A 18 14.93 -1.56 -2.63
N ARG A 19 14.04 -0.59 -2.83
CA ARG A 19 13.68 0.42 -1.82
C ARG A 19 12.22 0.35 -1.41
N SER A 20 11.40 -0.33 -2.20
CA SER A 20 9.96 -0.40 -1.95
C SER A 20 9.36 -1.69 -2.48
N CYS A 21 8.13 -1.97 -2.07
CA CYS A 21 7.33 -3.09 -2.54
C CYS A 21 5.94 -2.60 -2.93
N LEU A 22 5.52 -2.89 -4.15
CA LEU A 22 4.14 -2.74 -4.57
C LEU A 22 3.38 -4.00 -4.18
N THR A 23 2.34 -3.83 -3.39
CA THR A 23 1.40 -4.88 -3.02
C THR A 23 0.09 -4.67 -3.76
N ILE A 24 -0.45 -5.73 -4.34
CA ILE A 24 -1.69 -5.74 -5.10
C ILE A 24 -2.55 -6.87 -4.55
N ILE A 25 -3.75 -6.54 -4.08
CA ILE A 25 -4.65 -7.51 -3.44
C ILE A 25 -6.01 -7.45 -4.11
N ASP A 26 -6.49 -8.58 -4.62
CA ASP A 26 -7.89 -8.72 -5.02
C ASP A 26 -8.77 -8.72 -3.76
N ARG A 27 -9.71 -7.78 -3.66
CA ARG A 27 -10.55 -7.61 -2.48
C ARG A 27 -11.60 -8.71 -2.30
N TYR A 28 -11.99 -9.39 -3.38
CA TYR A 28 -12.97 -10.47 -3.36
C TYR A 28 -12.30 -11.80 -3.03
N VAL A 29 -11.36 -12.25 -3.87
CA VAL A 29 -10.70 -13.56 -3.67
C VAL A 29 -9.55 -13.53 -2.67
N LYS A 30 -9.17 -12.34 -2.16
CA LYS A 30 -8.05 -12.14 -1.23
C LYS A 30 -6.70 -12.61 -1.78
N TYR A 31 -6.55 -12.66 -3.10
CA TYR A 31 -5.31 -13.05 -3.75
C TYR A 31 -4.27 -11.93 -3.61
N PRO A 32 -3.13 -12.17 -2.94
CA PRO A 32 -2.08 -11.18 -2.75
C PRO A 32 -0.96 -11.36 -3.78
N GLU A 33 -0.46 -10.24 -4.28
CA GLU A 33 0.76 -10.17 -5.07
C GLU A 33 1.66 -9.07 -4.53
N ALA A 34 2.95 -9.35 -4.42
CA ALA A 34 3.95 -8.41 -3.92
C ALA A 34 5.13 -8.37 -4.91
N VAL A 35 5.46 -7.17 -5.38
CA VAL A 35 6.53 -6.95 -6.35
C VAL A 35 7.52 -5.94 -5.81
N LEU A 36 8.79 -6.32 -5.75
CA LEU A 36 9.86 -5.44 -5.30
C LEU A 36 10.18 -4.38 -6.36
N LEU A 37 10.32 -3.13 -5.91
CA LEU A 37 10.60 -1.97 -6.73
C LEU A 37 11.91 -1.31 -6.30
N GLN A 38 12.75 -1.00 -7.30
CA GLN A 38 13.97 -0.21 -7.11
C GLN A 38 13.66 1.29 -6.97
N ASP A 39 12.61 1.74 -7.67
CA ASP A 39 12.11 3.10 -7.68
C ASP A 39 10.59 3.11 -7.50
N THR A 40 10.08 4.16 -6.86
CA THR A 40 8.67 4.42 -6.60
C THR A 40 8.09 5.41 -7.61
N SER A 41 8.73 5.67 -8.75
CA SER A 41 8.12 6.49 -9.79
C SER A 41 6.81 5.90 -10.28
N MET A 42 5.89 6.77 -10.69
CA MET A 42 4.58 6.34 -11.15
C MET A 42 4.64 5.47 -12.41
N GLU A 43 5.56 5.77 -13.33
CA GLU A 43 5.79 4.94 -14.50
C GLU A 43 6.15 3.50 -14.12
N THR A 44 7.03 3.33 -13.13
CA THR A 44 7.44 2.01 -12.62
C THR A 44 6.28 1.27 -11.98
N VAL A 45 5.49 1.95 -11.15
CA VAL A 45 4.30 1.36 -10.50
C VAL A 45 3.26 0.92 -11.54
N VAL A 46 2.97 1.76 -12.52
CA VAL A 46 2.00 1.47 -13.59
C VAL A 46 2.47 0.30 -14.45
N ARG A 47 3.73 0.30 -14.89
CA ARG A 47 4.31 -0.83 -15.63
C ARG A 47 4.22 -2.12 -14.83
N THR A 48 4.58 -2.06 -13.56
CA THR A 48 4.53 -3.23 -12.68
C THR A 48 3.10 -3.76 -12.58
N LEU A 49 2.11 -2.89 -12.35
CA LEU A 49 0.70 -3.27 -12.30
C LEU A 49 0.22 -3.90 -13.61
N LEU A 50 0.65 -3.37 -14.76
CA LEU A 50 0.32 -3.92 -16.07
C LEU A 50 0.86 -5.34 -16.24
N TYR A 51 2.16 -5.54 -16.03
CA TYR A 51 2.83 -6.82 -16.27
C TYR A 51 2.42 -7.89 -15.25
N HIS A 52 2.32 -7.51 -13.98
CA HIS A 52 2.08 -8.46 -12.90
C HIS A 52 0.59 -8.75 -12.69
N TRP A 53 -0.29 -7.78 -12.91
CA TRP A 53 -1.72 -8.00 -12.72
C TRP A 53 -2.48 -8.11 -14.02
N ILE A 54 -2.50 -7.03 -14.81
CA ILE A 54 -3.47 -6.88 -15.90
C ILE A 54 -3.25 -7.92 -17.01
N LEU A 55 -2.00 -8.17 -17.39
CA LEU A 55 -1.69 -9.16 -18.42
C LEU A 55 -1.98 -10.62 -17.99
N ARG A 56 -2.01 -10.91 -16.69
CA ARG A 56 -2.16 -12.28 -16.17
C ARG A 56 -3.57 -12.59 -15.68
N LEU A 57 -4.17 -11.65 -14.95
CA LEU A 57 -5.46 -11.80 -14.28
C LEU A 57 -6.60 -11.01 -14.96
N GLY A 58 -6.24 -10.11 -15.89
CA GLY A 58 -7.17 -9.27 -16.62
C GLY A 58 -7.40 -7.90 -15.97
N ILE A 59 -8.26 -7.12 -16.62
CA ILE A 59 -8.55 -5.73 -16.24
C ILE A 59 -9.55 -5.72 -15.06
N PRO A 60 -9.20 -5.12 -13.91
CA PRO A 60 -10.10 -4.95 -12.79
C PRO A 60 -11.19 -3.90 -13.08
N LEU A 61 -12.40 -4.05 -12.56
CA LEU A 61 -13.43 -3.00 -12.69
C LEU A 61 -13.11 -1.75 -11.85
N ARG A 62 -12.46 -1.94 -10.70
CA ARG A 62 -12.09 -0.90 -9.76
C ARG A 62 -10.65 -1.05 -9.31
N ILE A 63 -9.94 0.08 -9.28
CA ILE A 63 -8.56 0.14 -8.80
C ILE A 63 -8.49 1.14 -7.65
N THR A 64 -8.06 0.67 -6.49
CA THR A 64 -7.77 1.50 -5.31
C THR A 64 -6.29 1.55 -5.03
N PHE A 65 -5.80 2.72 -4.64
CA PHE A 65 -4.41 2.94 -4.29
C PHE A 65 -4.35 3.70 -2.96
N ASP A 66 -3.69 3.10 -1.95
CA ASP A 66 -3.67 3.58 -0.55
C ASP A 66 -2.63 4.66 -0.26
N HIS A 67 -1.88 5.08 -1.27
CA HIS A 67 -0.90 6.14 -1.15
C HIS A 67 -1.51 7.51 -1.47
N GLY A 68 -1.01 8.54 -0.82
CA GLY A 68 -1.57 9.90 -0.84
C GLY A 68 -1.96 10.40 -2.23
N ALA A 69 -3.05 11.18 -2.30
CA ALA A 69 -3.59 11.72 -3.55
C ALA A 69 -2.54 12.47 -4.40
N SER A 70 -1.52 13.06 -3.76
CA SER A 70 -0.39 13.75 -4.41
C SER A 70 0.45 12.85 -5.31
N PHE A 71 0.56 11.56 -5.00
CA PHE A 71 1.30 10.59 -5.80
C PHE A 71 0.53 10.26 -7.09
N LEU A 72 -0.81 10.23 -7.01
CA LEU A 72 -1.72 9.72 -8.04
C LEU A 72 -2.33 10.81 -8.96
N SER A 73 -1.81 12.03 -8.96
CA SER A 73 -2.53 13.19 -9.48
C SER A 73 -2.62 13.27 -11.00
N THR A 74 -1.60 12.81 -11.75
CA THR A 74 -1.54 12.95 -13.21
C THR A 74 -1.53 11.64 -13.99
N THR A 75 -0.72 10.66 -13.60
CA THR A 75 -0.50 9.43 -14.41
C THR A 75 -1.58 8.37 -14.20
N PHE A 76 -2.20 8.32 -13.02
CA PHE A 76 -3.19 7.30 -12.68
C PHE A 76 -4.57 7.51 -13.33
N PRO A 77 -5.08 8.76 -13.50
CA PRO A 77 -6.25 9.03 -14.33
C PRO A 77 -6.09 8.51 -15.76
N GLU A 78 -4.95 8.82 -16.40
CA GLU A 78 -4.66 8.38 -17.77
C GLU A 78 -4.66 6.85 -17.87
N LEU A 79 -4.04 6.16 -16.91
CA LEU A 79 -4.08 4.70 -16.85
C LEU A 79 -5.52 4.17 -16.70
N ALA A 80 -6.29 4.75 -15.79
CA ALA A 80 -7.66 4.30 -15.53
C ALA A 80 -8.55 4.49 -16.77
N ASP A 81 -8.37 5.59 -17.52
CA ASP A 81 -9.06 5.88 -18.77
C ASP A 81 -8.67 4.88 -19.87
N VAL A 82 -7.37 4.62 -20.05
CA VAL A 82 -6.88 3.62 -21.02
C VAL A 82 -7.41 2.22 -20.72
N LEU A 83 -7.52 1.86 -19.43
CA LEU A 83 -8.02 0.56 -19.00
C LEU A 83 -9.56 0.49 -18.92
N GLY A 84 -10.28 1.61 -19.09
CA GLY A 84 -11.73 1.67 -18.87
C GLY A 84 -12.15 1.31 -17.44
N SER A 85 -11.29 1.53 -16.45
CA SER A 85 -11.47 1.14 -15.05
C SER A 85 -11.92 2.31 -14.17
N LYS A 86 -12.76 2.06 -13.15
CA LYS A 86 -13.18 3.11 -12.20
C LYS A 86 -12.14 3.28 -11.10
N ARG A 87 -11.68 4.51 -10.88
CA ARG A 87 -10.73 4.86 -9.81
C ARG A 87 -11.43 5.09 -8.48
N ILE A 88 -10.86 4.58 -7.39
CA ILE A 88 -11.24 4.92 -6.01
C ILE A 88 -9.98 5.25 -5.22
N ASN A 89 -9.77 6.51 -4.85
CA ASN A 89 -8.68 6.88 -3.92
C ASN A 89 -9.11 6.65 -2.48
N THR A 90 -8.18 6.14 -1.69
CA THR A 90 -8.28 6.03 -0.24
C THR A 90 -7.23 6.94 0.39
N THR A 91 -7.61 7.67 1.44
CA THR A 91 -6.66 8.51 2.17
C THR A 91 -5.61 7.63 2.83
N PRO A 92 -4.32 8.01 2.78
CA PRO A 92 -3.25 7.21 3.36
C PRO A 92 -3.52 6.95 4.83
N PHE A 93 -3.23 5.72 5.28
CA PHE A 93 -3.44 5.32 6.65
C PHE A 93 -2.54 6.13 7.58
N ASN A 94 -3.15 7.00 8.39
CA ASN A 94 -2.46 7.76 9.42
C ASN A 94 -2.20 6.85 10.64
N SER A 95 -0.97 6.34 10.78
CA SER A 95 -0.56 5.50 11.92
C SER A 95 -0.57 6.22 13.28
N ALA A 96 -0.78 7.55 13.31
CA ALA A 96 -0.79 8.33 14.56
C ALA A 96 -2.03 8.10 15.46
N GLY A 97 -3.04 7.35 15.01
CA GLY A 97 -4.24 7.04 15.80
C GLY A 97 -4.10 5.84 16.75
N TRP A 98 -3.14 4.94 16.53
CA TRP A 98 -3.01 3.68 17.26
C TRP A 98 -1.82 3.68 18.23
N GLY A 99 -1.78 4.68 19.12
CA GLY A 99 -0.74 4.80 20.15
C GLY A 99 -1.16 5.50 21.43
N ARG A 100 -2.43 5.91 21.57
CA ARG A 100 -2.92 6.67 22.75
C ARG A 100 -4.25 6.17 23.29
N ARG A 101 -4.40 4.86 23.47
CA ARG A 101 -5.40 4.31 24.40
C ARG A 101 -4.73 3.20 25.22
N GLY A 102 -4.30 3.56 26.43
CA GLY A 102 -3.81 2.59 27.41
C GLY A 102 -2.51 2.96 28.12
N VAL A 103 -2.39 4.18 28.67
CA VAL A 103 -1.56 4.37 29.86
C VAL A 103 -2.37 5.22 30.84
N SER A 104 -2.97 4.57 31.83
CA SER A 104 -3.56 5.24 32.99
C SER A 104 -2.42 5.78 33.87
N PRO A 105 -2.41 7.06 34.26
CA PRO A 105 -1.35 7.62 35.09
C PRO A 105 -1.60 7.33 36.58
N ILE A 106 -1.38 6.09 37.02
CA ILE A 106 -1.21 5.74 38.44
C ILE A 106 -0.08 4.72 38.55
N ALA A 107 1.14 5.21 38.82
CA ALA A 107 2.18 4.54 39.61
C ALA A 107 3.47 5.39 39.61
N GLN A 108 3.41 6.59 40.19
CA GLN A 108 4.58 7.11 40.89
C GLN A 108 4.58 6.49 42.28
N ARG A 109 5.46 5.52 42.52
CA ARG A 109 6.17 5.25 43.80
C ARG A 109 6.81 3.85 43.81
N GLY A 110 8.12 3.83 44.01
CA GLY A 110 8.71 2.98 45.05
C GLY A 110 9.39 1.67 44.63
N ALA A 111 10.67 1.61 45.00
CA ALA A 111 11.43 0.43 45.44
C ALA A 111 12.18 -0.41 44.38
N SER A 112 13.51 -0.29 44.46
CA SER A 112 14.54 -1.21 43.98
C SER A 112 14.40 -2.61 44.58
N VAL A 113 14.66 -3.65 43.78
CA VAL A 113 15.22 -4.93 44.25
C VAL A 113 16.01 -5.61 43.12
N PRO A 114 17.16 -6.25 43.41
CA PRO A 114 18.10 -6.77 42.40
C PRO A 114 17.79 -8.23 42.03
N TRP A 115 18.06 -8.62 40.79
CA TRP A 115 18.03 -10.01 40.35
C TRP A 115 19.39 -10.68 40.60
N LYS A 116 19.35 -11.91 41.11
CA LYS A 116 20.46 -12.87 41.12
C LYS A 116 20.85 -13.27 39.71
#